data_AF-A0A8F4KJ57-F1
#
_entry.id   AF-A0A8F4KJ57-F1
#
_cell.length_a   1.000
_cell.length_b   1.000
_cell.length_c   1.000
_cell.angle_alpha   90.00
_cell.angle_beta   90.00
_cell.angle_gamma   90.00
#
_symmetry.space_group_name_H-M   'P 1'
#
loop_
_entity.id
_entity.type
_entity.pdbx_description
1 polymer ?
#
loop_
_entity_poly.entity_id
_entity_poly.type
_entity_poly.pdbx_seq_one_letter_code
_entity_poly.pdbx_strand_id
1 'polypeptide(L)'
;MTTPSGSGVIDDIFKMPPVVDVAKGLVDYVITAVGGSDSGKATNTDNNSLLDPKAENHVLYGDGPTSGGHLSGVGNPGKSEFPATWTPQDITNAISDIATDPSTAWSKPAPGNGYVTGTGTINGVDIKVVVDPAKGRIVTGYPTNLPRNPK
;
A
#
# COMPACT_ATOMS: atom_id res chain seq x y z
N MET A 1 26.30 -1.21 55.64
CA MET A 1 26.07 -2.10 54.49
C MET A 1 24.68 -1.79 53.95
N THR A 2 24.62 -0.97 52.91
CA THR A 2 23.39 -0.54 52.23
C THR A 2 23.29 -1.29 50.91
N THR A 3 22.20 -2.02 50.72
CA THR A 3 21.79 -2.63 49.45
C THR A 3 21.24 -1.57 48.48
N PRO A 4 21.58 -1.59 47.18
CA PRO A 4 20.69 -1.13 46.11
C PRO A 4 19.93 -2.36 45.56
N SER A 5 18.60 -2.43 45.64
CA SER A 5 17.60 -1.74 44.80
C SER A 5 17.88 -1.90 43.31
N GLY A 6 17.02 -2.69 42.66
CA GLY A 6 17.26 -3.30 41.35
C GLY A 6 17.17 -2.38 40.14
N SER A 7 17.47 -2.96 38.97
CA SER A 7 17.06 -2.46 37.67
C SER A 7 17.47 -3.46 36.58
N GLY A 8 16.57 -3.68 35.62
CA GLY A 8 16.93 -3.93 34.23
C GLY A 8 17.18 -5.37 33.81
N VAL A 9 16.13 -6.10 33.44
CA VAL A 9 16.17 -7.09 32.34
C VAL A 9 14.76 -7.40 31.79
N ILE A 10 13.97 -6.39 31.48
CA ILE A 10 12.99 -6.44 30.38
C ILE A 10 12.89 -5.00 29.90
N ASP A 11 13.01 -4.75 28.59
CA ASP A 11 12.63 -3.52 27.86
C ASP A 11 13.50 -3.26 26.61
N ASP A 12 14.30 -4.22 26.16
CA ASP A 12 14.92 -4.19 24.82
C ASP A 12 14.05 -4.87 23.74
N ILE A 13 12.73 -4.79 23.88
CA ILE A 13 11.78 -5.27 22.88
C ILE A 13 10.88 -4.09 22.50
N PHE A 14 10.99 -3.65 21.24
CA PHE A 14 10.19 -2.60 20.58
C PHE A 14 10.60 -1.12 20.81
N LYS A 15 11.82 -0.76 20.37
CA LYS A 15 12.05 0.55 19.72
C LYS A 15 11.80 0.43 18.22
N MET A 16 10.55 0.18 17.84
CA MET A 16 10.05 0.55 16.52
C MET A 16 9.07 1.71 16.76
N PRO A 17 9.04 2.74 15.90
CA PRO A 17 8.02 3.76 16.02
C PRO A 17 6.65 3.07 16.07
N PRO A 18 5.71 3.56 16.90
CA PRO A 18 4.37 3.00 16.94
C PRO A 18 3.85 2.95 15.49
N VAL A 19 3.15 1.87 15.16
CA VAL A 19 2.50 1.61 13.84
C VAL A 19 1.54 2.74 13.41
N VAL A 20 1.38 3.76 14.25
CA VAL A 20 0.58 4.97 14.12
C VAL A 20 0.99 5.84 12.93
N ASP A 21 2.22 5.79 12.42
CA ASP A 21 2.69 6.80 11.45
C ASP A 21 3.18 6.25 10.10
N VAL A 22 2.77 5.06 9.65
CA VAL A 22 3.01 4.68 8.23
C VAL A 22 2.20 5.55 7.29
N ALA A 23 0.92 5.75 7.60
CA ALA A 23 0.06 6.70 6.88
C ALA A 23 0.62 8.12 7.01
N LYS A 24 1.10 8.51 8.20
CA LYS A 24 1.73 9.81 8.41
C LYS A 24 3.07 9.96 7.68
N GLY A 25 3.85 8.89 7.51
CA GLY A 25 5.10 8.90 6.73
C GLY A 25 4.86 8.99 5.23
N LEU A 26 3.83 8.32 4.70
CA LEU A 26 3.38 8.50 3.31
C LEU A 26 2.77 9.88 3.10
N VAL A 27 1.93 10.36 4.03
CA VAL A 27 1.30 11.68 3.97
C VAL A 27 2.33 12.80 4.14
N ASP A 28 3.28 12.71 5.07
CA ASP A 28 4.36 13.68 5.25
C ASP A 28 5.32 13.65 4.04
N TYR A 29 5.59 12.47 3.44
CA TYR A 29 6.33 12.38 2.18
C TYR A 29 5.57 13.05 1.04
N VAL A 30 4.25 12.78 0.90
CA VAL A 30 3.40 13.41 -0.10
C VAL A 30 3.34 14.91 0.12
N ILE A 31 3.07 15.43 1.32
CA ILE A 31 3.03 16.87 1.64
C ILE A 31 4.40 17.56 1.43
N THR A 32 5.51 16.82 1.59
CA THR A 32 6.84 17.35 1.29
C THR A 32 7.13 17.34 -0.23
N ALA A 33 6.62 16.36 -0.97
CA ALA A 33 6.80 16.23 -2.42
C ALA A 33 5.82 17.10 -3.22
N VAL A 34 4.60 17.29 -2.72
CA VAL A 34 3.55 18.19 -3.21
C VAL A 34 3.49 19.35 -2.23
N GLY A 35 4.39 20.32 -2.42
CA GLY A 35 4.56 21.42 -1.48
C GLY A 35 3.23 22.09 -1.11
N GLY A 36 2.82 21.90 0.15
CA GLY A 36 1.82 22.73 0.82
C GLY A 36 0.36 22.48 0.44
N SER A 37 -0.39 22.04 1.44
CA SER A 37 -1.84 22.15 1.63
C SER A 37 -2.58 23.06 0.66
N ASP A 38 -3.57 22.52 -0.05
CA ASP A 38 -4.82 23.23 -0.27
C ASP A 38 -5.99 22.25 -0.34
N SER A 39 -6.91 22.43 0.61
CA SER A 39 -8.29 21.96 0.58
C SER A 39 -9.02 22.61 -0.59
N GLY A 40 -8.83 22.06 -1.79
CA GLY A 40 -9.43 22.54 -3.03
C GLY A 40 -9.93 21.36 -3.84
N LYS A 41 -11.23 21.32 -4.09
CA LYS A 41 -11.91 20.40 -4.99
C LYS A 41 -11.28 20.49 -6.40
N ALA A 42 -10.29 19.65 -6.70
CA ALA A 42 -9.68 19.54 -8.02
C ALA A 42 -10.62 18.76 -8.93
N THR A 43 -11.30 19.46 -9.84
CA THR A 43 -12.14 18.86 -10.87
C THR A 43 -11.26 18.32 -12.01
N ASN A 44 -11.03 17.01 -11.99
CA ASN A 44 -10.96 16.07 -13.12
C ASN A 44 -9.94 16.37 -14.25
N THR A 45 -8.75 15.71 -14.24
CA THR A 45 -7.85 15.28 -15.37
C THR A 45 -6.40 14.94 -14.89
N ASP A 46 -6.08 14.96 -13.59
CA ASP A 46 -4.70 14.72 -13.15
C ASP A 46 -4.49 13.30 -12.61
N ASN A 47 -3.52 12.57 -13.16
CA ASN A 47 -3.10 11.25 -12.71
C ASN A 47 -2.48 11.35 -11.30
N ASN A 48 -3.32 11.34 -10.27
CA ASN A 48 -2.95 11.56 -8.87
C ASN A 48 -2.49 10.27 -8.15
N SER A 49 -2.00 9.29 -8.92
CA SER A 49 -1.50 8.02 -8.41
C SER A 49 -0.19 8.23 -7.65
N LEU A 50 -0.08 7.61 -6.48
CA LEU A 50 1.16 7.54 -5.69
C LEU A 50 2.04 6.34 -6.06
N LEU A 51 1.62 5.52 -7.03
CA LEU A 51 2.45 4.44 -7.53
C LEU A 51 3.56 5.04 -8.39
N ASP A 52 4.80 4.68 -8.08
CA ASP A 52 5.89 4.96 -9.01
C ASP A 52 5.79 4.09 -10.27
N PRO A 53 6.52 4.41 -11.35
CA PRO A 53 6.40 3.69 -12.62
C PRO A 53 6.63 2.18 -12.53
N LYS A 54 7.46 1.73 -11.57
CA LYS A 54 7.70 0.30 -11.35
C LYS A 54 6.49 -0.36 -10.70
N ALA A 55 5.92 0.26 -9.67
CA ALA A 55 4.72 -0.25 -9.01
C ALA A 55 3.52 -0.24 -9.96
N GLU A 56 3.36 0.83 -10.75
CA GLU A 56 2.31 0.94 -11.74
C GLU A 56 2.41 -0.17 -12.80
N ASN A 57 3.58 -0.36 -13.40
CA ASN A 57 3.80 -1.46 -14.35
C ASN A 57 3.52 -2.83 -13.70
N HIS A 58 4.05 -3.05 -12.50
CA HIS A 58 3.86 -4.31 -11.77
C HIS A 58 2.38 -4.60 -11.53
N VAL A 59 1.62 -3.61 -11.06
CA VAL A 59 0.19 -3.76 -10.78
C VAL A 59 -0.60 -3.97 -12.06
N LEU A 60 -0.40 -3.14 -13.08
CA LEU A 60 -1.25 -3.16 -14.27
C LEU A 60 -0.90 -4.33 -15.19
N TYR A 61 0.37 -4.49 -15.55
CA TYR A 61 0.81 -5.37 -16.63
C TYR A 61 1.68 -6.54 -16.14
N GLY A 62 2.29 -6.39 -14.98
CA GLY A 62 3.18 -7.39 -14.38
C GLY A 62 4.63 -7.27 -14.83
N ASP A 63 5.51 -7.96 -14.11
CA ASP A 63 6.97 -7.94 -14.34
C ASP A 63 7.50 -9.28 -14.90
N GLY A 64 6.61 -10.20 -15.27
CA GLY A 64 6.95 -11.52 -15.77
C GLY A 64 5.93 -12.60 -15.37
N PRO A 65 6.18 -13.86 -15.73
CA PRO A 65 5.28 -14.96 -15.45
C PRO A 65 4.93 -15.01 -13.96
N THR A 66 3.64 -14.95 -13.62
CA THR A 66 3.13 -14.99 -12.24
C THR A 66 3.53 -13.80 -11.34
N SER A 67 4.05 -12.70 -11.91
CA SER A 67 4.42 -11.49 -11.17
C SER A 67 3.54 -10.32 -11.58
N GLY A 68 2.67 -9.87 -10.67
CA GLY A 68 1.76 -8.75 -10.93
C GLY A 68 0.75 -9.01 -12.06
N GLY A 69 0.31 -7.94 -12.73
CA GLY A 69 -0.63 -7.98 -13.84
C GLY A 69 -2.06 -8.23 -13.38
N HIS A 70 -2.70 -7.17 -12.93
CA HIS A 70 -4.04 -7.14 -12.36
C HIS A 70 -5.01 -6.29 -13.20
N LEU A 71 -4.55 -5.63 -14.27
CA LEU A 71 -5.47 -5.04 -15.23
C LEU A 71 -6.27 -6.14 -15.93
N SER A 72 -7.55 -5.88 -16.17
CA SER A 72 -8.43 -6.82 -16.87
C SER A 72 -7.87 -7.22 -18.24
N GLY A 73 -7.87 -8.52 -18.53
CA GLY A 73 -7.45 -9.09 -19.80
C GLY A 73 -5.95 -9.45 -19.89
N VAL A 74 -5.15 -9.22 -18.84
CA VAL A 74 -3.72 -9.59 -18.84
C VAL A 74 -3.54 -11.11 -18.80
N GLY A 75 -4.41 -11.82 -18.09
CA GLY A 75 -4.47 -13.29 -18.08
C GLY A 75 -3.36 -13.97 -17.28
N ASN A 76 -2.70 -13.27 -16.35
CA ASN A 76 -1.58 -13.84 -15.60
C ASN A 76 -2.03 -15.01 -14.71
N PRO A 77 -1.47 -16.23 -14.88
CA PRO A 77 -1.94 -17.43 -14.17
C PRO A 77 -1.95 -17.29 -12.65
N GLY A 78 -3.07 -17.67 -12.02
CA GLY A 78 -3.27 -17.66 -10.57
C GLY A 78 -3.39 -16.27 -9.91
N LYS A 79 -3.46 -15.19 -10.71
CA LYS A 79 -3.73 -13.82 -10.26
C LYS A 79 -5.20 -13.47 -10.44
N SER A 80 -5.70 -12.56 -9.63
CA SER A 80 -7.00 -11.92 -9.82
C SER A 80 -6.83 -10.63 -10.63
N GLU A 81 -7.86 -10.24 -11.37
CA GLU A 81 -7.86 -8.99 -12.13
C GLU A 81 -8.94 -8.06 -11.61
N PHE A 82 -8.69 -6.74 -11.72
CA PHE A 82 -9.68 -5.72 -11.47
C PHE A 82 -10.83 -5.82 -12.49
N PRO A 83 -12.02 -5.28 -12.17
CA PRO A 83 -13.15 -5.33 -13.09
C PRO A 83 -12.81 -4.74 -14.45
N ALA A 84 -13.33 -5.33 -15.53
CA ALA A 84 -13.11 -4.85 -16.91
C ALA A 84 -13.60 -3.41 -17.15
N THR A 85 -14.46 -2.90 -16.27
CA THR A 85 -14.95 -1.51 -16.31
C THR A 85 -13.97 -0.51 -15.68
N TRP A 86 -12.93 -0.97 -14.99
CA TRP A 86 -11.92 -0.10 -14.38
C TRP A 86 -10.80 0.15 -15.38
N THR A 87 -10.52 1.43 -15.62
CA THR A 87 -9.36 1.87 -16.38
C THR A 87 -8.08 1.67 -15.55
N PRO A 88 -6.89 1.68 -16.18
CA PRO A 88 -5.62 1.74 -15.45
C PRO A 88 -5.59 2.85 -14.38
N GLN A 89 -6.17 4.02 -14.69
CA GLN A 89 -6.23 5.15 -13.78
C GLN A 89 -7.15 4.88 -12.58
N ASP A 90 -8.30 4.23 -12.78
CA ASP A 90 -9.19 3.85 -11.66
C ASP A 90 -8.47 2.92 -10.68
N ILE A 91 -7.68 1.97 -11.21
CA ILE A 91 -6.91 1.02 -10.40
C ILE A 91 -5.84 1.73 -9.57
N THR A 92 -5.02 2.57 -10.21
CA THR A 92 -3.90 3.24 -9.53
C THR A 92 -4.40 4.28 -8.51
N ASN A 93 -5.49 4.98 -8.82
CA ASN A 93 -6.15 5.88 -7.88
C ASN A 93 -6.73 5.12 -6.68
N ALA A 94 -7.48 4.03 -6.90
CA ALA A 94 -8.06 3.25 -5.81
C ALA A 94 -7.00 2.69 -4.84
N ILE A 95 -5.84 2.26 -5.36
CA ILE A 95 -4.72 1.82 -4.53
C ILE A 95 -4.13 2.99 -3.73
N SER A 96 -4.00 4.17 -4.35
CA SER A 96 -3.47 5.38 -3.71
C SER A 96 -4.41 5.91 -2.63
N ASP A 97 -5.72 5.87 -2.87
CA ASP A 97 -6.76 6.23 -1.91
C ASP A 97 -6.65 5.35 -0.66
N ILE A 98 -6.58 4.02 -0.82
CA ILE A 98 -6.42 3.10 0.32
C ILE A 98 -5.07 3.33 1.03
N ALA A 99 -4.00 3.61 0.29
CA ALA A 99 -2.68 3.85 0.87
C ALA A 99 -2.63 5.13 1.72
N THR A 100 -3.48 6.12 1.42
CA THR A 100 -3.53 7.43 2.09
C THR A 100 -4.70 7.59 3.04
N ASP A 101 -5.68 6.68 3.01
CA ASP A 101 -6.82 6.70 3.92
C ASP A 101 -6.34 6.50 5.37
N PRO A 102 -6.57 7.48 6.27
CA PRO A 102 -6.17 7.39 7.67
C PRO A 102 -6.91 6.29 8.45
N SER A 103 -8.02 5.77 7.90
CA SER A 103 -8.77 4.66 8.47
C SER A 103 -8.24 3.27 8.05
N THR A 104 -7.31 3.21 7.09
CA THR A 104 -6.72 1.94 6.67
C THR A 104 -5.98 1.26 7.83
N ALA A 105 -6.46 0.09 8.22
CA ALA A 105 -5.81 -0.73 9.23
C ALA A 105 -4.61 -1.46 8.60
N TRP A 106 -3.40 -1.06 9.00
CA TRP A 106 -2.15 -1.66 8.51
C TRP A 106 -1.71 -2.85 9.37
N SER A 107 -1.19 -3.89 8.71
CA SER A 107 -0.59 -5.03 9.37
C SER A 107 0.72 -4.65 10.09
N LYS A 108 1.15 -5.51 11.01
CA LYS A 108 2.56 -5.48 11.46
C LYS A 108 3.50 -5.71 10.26
N PRO A 109 4.74 -5.18 10.30
CA PRO A 109 5.74 -5.45 9.27
C PRO A 109 5.99 -6.95 9.11
N ALA A 110 6.01 -7.42 7.86
CA ALA A 110 6.27 -8.82 7.54
C ALA A 110 7.73 -9.19 7.87
N PRO A 111 7.96 -10.39 8.45
CA PRO A 111 9.32 -10.86 8.71
C PRO A 111 10.09 -11.02 7.38
N GLY A 112 11.31 -10.49 7.33
CA GLY A 112 12.20 -10.57 6.16
C GLY A 112 12.29 -9.27 5.38
N ASN A 113 11.20 -8.83 4.74
CA ASN A 113 11.22 -7.63 3.89
C ASN A 113 10.66 -6.35 4.56
N GLY A 114 10.03 -6.47 5.72
CA GLY A 114 9.47 -5.33 6.45
C GLY A 114 8.23 -4.72 5.80
N TYR A 115 7.65 -5.36 4.78
CA TYR A 115 6.46 -4.83 4.11
C TYR A 115 5.25 -4.84 5.03
N VAL A 116 4.42 -3.82 4.91
CA VAL A 116 3.12 -3.75 5.59
C VAL A 116 2.01 -3.86 4.57
N THR A 117 0.87 -4.39 5.01
CA THR A 117 -0.28 -4.57 4.13
C THR A 117 -1.51 -3.93 4.74
N GLY A 118 -2.29 -3.27 3.90
CA GLY A 118 -3.58 -2.68 4.22
C GLY A 118 -4.65 -3.25 3.30
N THR A 119 -5.91 -3.11 3.67
CA THR A 119 -7.03 -3.49 2.82
C THR A 119 -8.11 -2.43 2.90
N GLY A 120 -8.70 -2.12 1.75
CA GLY A 120 -9.85 -1.24 1.64
C GLY A 120 -10.78 -1.72 0.53
N THR A 121 -12.01 -1.21 0.53
CA THR A 121 -13.03 -1.59 -0.44
C THR A 121 -13.44 -0.36 -1.25
N ILE A 122 -13.29 -0.42 -2.56
CA ILE A 122 -13.68 0.65 -3.49
C ILE A 122 -14.66 0.06 -4.49
N ASN A 123 -15.86 0.64 -4.58
CA ASN A 123 -16.95 0.19 -5.47
C ASN A 123 -17.24 -1.34 -5.37
N GLY A 124 -17.16 -1.91 -4.17
CA GLY A 124 -17.39 -3.34 -3.91
C GLY A 124 -16.23 -4.28 -4.21
N VAL A 125 -15.07 -3.75 -4.63
CA VAL A 125 -13.84 -4.53 -4.82
C VAL A 125 -12.95 -4.40 -3.59
N ASP A 126 -12.61 -5.53 -2.98
CA ASP A 126 -11.70 -5.58 -1.83
C ASP A 126 -10.26 -5.61 -2.32
N ILE A 127 -9.49 -4.58 -2.04
CA ILE A 127 -8.14 -4.38 -2.56
C ILE A 127 -7.15 -4.52 -1.43
N LYS A 128 -6.19 -5.43 -1.59
CA LYS A 128 -5.02 -5.51 -0.71
C LYS A 128 -3.89 -4.66 -1.28
N VAL A 129 -3.41 -3.73 -0.47
CA VAL A 129 -2.28 -2.84 -0.79
C VAL A 129 -1.06 -3.27 0.01
N VAL A 130 0.11 -3.28 -0.63
CA VAL A 130 1.40 -3.61 0.00
C VAL A 130 2.32 -2.41 -0.13
N VAL A 131 2.88 -1.97 1.00
CA VAL A 131 3.80 -0.83 1.09
C VAL A 131 5.15 -1.33 1.60
N ASP A 132 6.23 -0.74 1.08
CA ASP A 132 7.59 -0.83 1.60
C ASP A 132 7.87 0.44 2.42
N PRO A 133 7.73 0.39 3.77
CA PRO A 133 7.95 1.57 4.61
C PRO A 133 9.40 2.06 4.56
N ALA A 134 10.37 1.16 4.36
CA ALA A 134 11.78 1.53 4.33
C ALA A 134 12.13 2.39 3.10
N LYS A 135 11.36 2.27 2.02
CA LYS A 135 11.52 3.09 0.80
C LYS A 135 10.40 4.11 0.60
N GLY A 136 9.43 4.19 1.51
CA GLY A 136 8.29 5.10 1.40
C GLY A 136 7.47 4.93 0.12
N ARG A 137 7.29 3.69 -0.37
CA ARG A 137 6.63 3.41 -1.66
C ARG A 137 5.59 2.32 -1.60
N ILE A 138 4.57 2.44 -2.46
CA ILE A 138 3.65 1.34 -2.75
C ILE A 138 4.38 0.30 -3.59
N VAL A 139 4.30 -0.97 -3.20
CA VAL A 139 4.93 -2.09 -3.91
C VAL A 139 3.96 -2.71 -4.91
N THR A 140 2.72 -2.94 -4.48
CA THR A 140 1.66 -3.54 -5.31
C THR A 140 0.29 -3.30 -4.69
N GLY A 141 -0.77 -3.49 -5.48
CA GLY A 141 -2.15 -3.56 -5.05
C GLY A 141 -2.94 -4.50 -5.95
N TYR A 142 -3.83 -5.30 -5.39
CA TYR A 142 -4.60 -6.29 -6.15
C TYR A 142 -5.95 -6.63 -5.51
N PRO A 143 -6.96 -7.03 -6.31
CA PRO A 143 -8.25 -7.40 -5.79
C PRO A 143 -8.20 -8.78 -5.12
N THR A 144 -8.94 -8.95 -4.03
CA THR A 144 -8.92 -10.16 -3.19
C THR A 144 -10.25 -10.91 -3.18
N ASN A 145 -11.33 -10.27 -3.60
CA ASN A 145 -12.67 -10.85 -3.68
C ASN A 145 -13.14 -11.13 -5.12
N LEU A 146 -12.23 -11.10 -6.10
CA LEU A 146 -12.50 -11.42 -7.50
C LEU A 146 -11.88 -12.77 -7.92
N PRO A 147 -12.45 -13.46 -8.91
CA PRO A 147 -11.92 -14.73 -9.41
C PRO A 147 -10.45 -14.62 -9.83
N ARG A 148 -9.73 -15.73 -9.67
CA ARG A 148 -8.35 -15.85 -10.15
C ARG A 148 -8.31 -16.54 -11.50
N ASN A 149 -7.40 -16.08 -12.35
CA ASN A 149 -7.06 -16.71 -13.60
C ASN A 149 -6.61 -18.17 -13.39
N PRO A 150 -6.95 -19.08 -14.31
CA PRO A 150 -6.48 -20.46 -14.28
C PRO A 150 -4.95 -20.55 -14.15
N LYS A 151 -4.47 -21.61 -13.49
CA LYS A 151 -3.02 -21.92 -13.37
C LYS A 151 -2.56 -22.85 -14.47
#